data_AF-A0A3D8S2A3-F1
#
_entry.id   AF-A0A3D8S2A3-F1
#
_cell.length_a   1.000
_cell.length_b   1.000
_cell.length_c   1.000
_cell.angle_alpha   90.00
_cell.angle_beta   90.00
_cell.angle_gamma   90.00
#
_symmetry.space_group_name_H-M   'P 1'
#
loop_
_entity.id
_entity.type
_entity.pdbx_description
1 polymer ?
#
loop_
_entity_poly.entity_id
_entity_poly.type
_entity_poly.pdbx_seq_one_letter_code
_entity_poly.pdbx_strand_id
1 'polypeptide(L)'
;MADKEKTADATDKIVAGAAKLQLDEATGEMVSKSELKKRLQKRQKKEAEAKRKAEAAAAPSKPAATSTPKAEEPVNTTPPPTIFEVGFLDDVYKERPMEPVITRFPPEPNGYLHIGHAKAISINFGFAKFHGGKCNLRFDDTNPEAEEEKYFTAIEEMVAWLGFKPDKVTYSSDNFDELYLMAEKLISKGRAYVCYCSDVEINEQRGGKDRGARSQCKHSTQSVEYNLAEFRAMRDGKYKPREACLRMLQDITDGNPQMWDLIAYRILDQAHHRTGDKWKIYPTYDFTHCICDSFEGITHSLCTTEFIQSRVSYEWLNKQLEVYEPMQREYGRLSLTGTMLSKRKIAKLVNEGIVRGWDDPRLYTLIGIKRRGVPPGAILEFVSELGVTTSPSIVQITRFEQTIRRYLERTVPRLMLVLDPVRVVIEDAEELDLDIPFSPKFKTMGNHTVRFTKTVYIERTDFREVDSPDYFRLAPGKSVGLLQVPYPVKAVSFTKDGDKVIEIKAVFDKSGKKPKTYIHWVPEGSRGVEVRLHNPLFKSEKPESAEGGFLNDLSENSEEVYPSAMIESGFEEVKARAPWPEAAGEDGKGKGGLESIRFQAMRVAYMTVDSVDSTDDKIVLNRIVSLKEDEGKSK
;
A
#
# COMPACT_ATOMS: atom_id res chain seq x y z
N MET A 1 -60.73 42.38 -13.59
CA MET A 1 -60.54 41.84 -14.95
C MET A 1 -59.16 41.18 -15.05
N ALA A 2 -58.93 40.06 -14.36
CA ALA A 2 -57.64 39.37 -14.42
C ALA A 2 -57.75 37.88 -14.01
N ASP A 3 -58.85 37.21 -14.37
CA ASP A 3 -59.04 35.78 -14.02
C ASP A 3 -59.71 34.95 -15.13
N LYS A 4 -59.70 35.43 -16.38
CA LYS A 4 -60.28 34.72 -17.53
C LYS A 4 -59.31 34.35 -18.66
N GLU A 5 -58.02 34.59 -18.49
CA GLU A 5 -57.02 34.35 -19.57
C GLU A 5 -56.01 33.23 -19.28
N LYS A 6 -56.08 32.55 -18.13
CA LYS A 6 -55.16 31.45 -17.77
C LYS A 6 -55.74 30.04 -17.85
N THR A 7 -57.04 29.88 -18.13
CA THR A 7 -57.69 28.57 -18.22
C THR A 7 -57.78 28.00 -19.64
N ALA A 8 -57.45 28.78 -20.68
CA ALA A 8 -57.43 28.29 -22.07
C ALA A 8 -56.16 27.51 -22.44
N ASP A 9 -54.98 27.86 -21.90
CA ASP A 9 -53.69 27.24 -22.31
C ASP A 9 -53.35 25.93 -21.56
N ALA A 10 -54.05 25.63 -20.45
CA ALA A 10 -53.84 24.38 -19.71
C ALA A 10 -54.60 23.19 -20.32
N THR A 11 -55.72 23.45 -21.00
CA THR A 11 -56.61 22.41 -21.53
C THR A 11 -56.11 21.87 -22.87
N ASP A 12 -55.48 22.70 -23.71
CA ASP A 12 -54.91 22.28 -25.00
C ASP A 12 -53.59 21.49 -24.86
N LYS A 13 -52.81 21.71 -23.78
CA LYS A 13 -51.57 20.94 -23.52
C LYS A 13 -51.83 19.52 -23.01
N ILE A 14 -52.96 19.27 -22.36
CA ILE A 14 -53.33 17.93 -21.89
C ILE A 14 -53.82 17.07 -23.07
N VAL A 15 -54.50 17.66 -24.06
CA VAL A 15 -54.98 16.95 -25.24
C VAL A 15 -53.84 16.56 -26.20
N ALA A 16 -52.74 17.32 -26.24
CA ALA A 16 -51.57 17.00 -27.07
C ALA A 16 -50.66 15.87 -26.51
N GLY A 17 -50.70 15.61 -25.20
CA GLY A 17 -49.89 14.56 -24.55
C GLY A 17 -50.47 13.14 -24.66
N ALA A 18 -51.79 13.02 -24.83
CA ALA A 18 -52.48 11.73 -24.94
C ALA A 18 -52.28 11.04 -26.31
N ALA A 19 -51.84 11.78 -27.34
CA ALA A 19 -51.75 11.29 -28.72
C ALA A 19 -50.48 10.47 -29.06
N LYS A 20 -49.64 10.11 -28.08
CA LYS A 20 -48.35 9.39 -28.31
C LYS A 20 -48.14 8.13 -27.47
N LEU A 21 -49.18 7.61 -26.81
CA LEU A 21 -49.13 6.32 -26.11
C LEU A 21 -49.60 5.19 -27.05
N GLN A 22 -48.93 4.04 -26.97
CA GLN A 22 -49.19 2.82 -27.73
C GLN A 22 -49.55 1.69 -26.77
N LEU A 23 -50.53 0.88 -27.14
CA LEU A 23 -50.94 -0.28 -26.34
C LEU A 23 -49.87 -1.37 -26.39
N ASP A 24 -49.42 -1.82 -25.23
CA ASP A 24 -48.64 -3.05 -25.07
C ASP A 24 -49.60 -4.24 -25.05
N GLU A 25 -49.79 -4.91 -26.18
CA GLU A 25 -50.74 -6.02 -26.33
C GLU A 25 -50.50 -7.18 -25.35
N ALA A 26 -49.28 -7.34 -24.81
CA ALA A 26 -48.98 -8.41 -23.86
C ALA A 26 -49.35 -8.08 -22.41
N THR A 27 -49.53 -6.79 -22.07
CA THR A 27 -49.88 -6.36 -20.70
C THR A 27 -51.15 -5.52 -20.64
N GLY A 28 -51.70 -5.10 -21.78
CA GLY A 28 -52.88 -4.23 -21.88
C GLY A 28 -52.63 -2.77 -21.47
N GLU A 29 -51.38 -2.35 -21.28
CA GLU A 29 -51.03 -1.01 -20.78
C GLU A 29 -50.74 -0.03 -21.92
N MET A 30 -51.20 1.22 -21.80
CA MET A 30 -50.87 2.31 -22.71
C MET A 30 -49.52 2.93 -22.31
N VAL A 31 -48.48 2.73 -23.11
CA VAL A 31 -47.10 3.15 -22.81
C VAL A 31 -46.47 3.94 -23.95
N SER A 32 -45.44 4.74 -23.68
CA SER A 32 -44.76 5.50 -24.74
C SER A 32 -44.04 4.56 -25.72
N LYS A 33 -43.87 5.00 -26.98
CA LYS A 33 -43.20 4.21 -28.03
C LYS A 33 -41.78 3.75 -27.65
N SER A 34 -41.04 4.55 -26.88
CA SER A 34 -39.70 4.19 -26.38
C SER A 34 -39.75 3.09 -25.32
N GLU A 35 -40.76 3.12 -24.45
CA GLU A 35 -40.94 2.12 -23.40
C GLU A 35 -41.45 0.79 -23.99
N LEU A 36 -42.38 0.85 -24.94
CA LEU A 36 -42.85 -0.33 -25.68
C LEU A 36 -41.68 -1.03 -26.39
N LYS A 37 -40.78 -0.29 -27.03
CA LYS A 37 -39.58 -0.84 -27.69
C LYS A 37 -38.64 -1.54 -26.71
N LYS A 38 -38.42 -0.98 -25.51
CA LYS A 38 -37.61 -1.62 -24.45
C LYS A 38 -38.25 -2.91 -23.95
N ARG A 39 -39.57 -2.91 -23.73
CA ARG A 39 -40.32 -4.09 -23.29
C ARG A 39 -40.26 -5.21 -24.32
N LEU A 40 -40.45 -4.89 -25.61
CA LEU A 40 -40.34 -5.85 -26.71
C LEU A 40 -38.93 -6.46 -26.83
N GLN A 41 -37.87 -5.65 -26.73
CA GLN A 41 -36.49 -6.17 -26.73
C GLN A 41 -36.21 -7.09 -25.54
N LYS A 42 -36.72 -6.77 -24.34
CA LYS A 42 -36.56 -7.60 -23.14
C LYS A 42 -37.28 -8.95 -23.28
N ARG A 43 -38.46 -8.97 -23.93
CA ARG A 43 -39.21 -10.20 -24.21
C ARG A 43 -38.52 -11.07 -25.26
N GLN A 44 -38.06 -10.47 -26.37
CA GLN A 44 -37.27 -11.18 -27.39
C GLN A 44 -36.00 -11.81 -26.81
N LYS A 45 -35.31 -11.11 -25.89
CA LYS A 45 -34.13 -11.66 -25.20
C LYS A 45 -34.49 -12.86 -24.31
N LYS A 46 -35.60 -12.79 -23.58
CA LYS A 46 -36.10 -13.90 -22.75
C LYS A 46 -36.55 -15.10 -23.60
N GLU A 47 -37.21 -14.87 -24.73
CA GLU A 47 -37.59 -15.94 -25.65
C GLU A 47 -36.37 -16.62 -26.27
N ALA A 48 -35.35 -15.84 -26.69
CA ALA A 48 -34.10 -16.41 -27.21
C ALA A 48 -33.36 -17.26 -26.17
N GLU A 49 -33.39 -16.84 -24.90
CA GLU A 49 -32.78 -17.58 -23.80
C GLU A 49 -33.57 -18.85 -23.44
N ALA A 50 -34.90 -18.79 -23.48
CA ALA A 50 -35.77 -19.94 -23.31
C ALA A 50 -35.61 -20.96 -24.46
N LYS A 51 -35.48 -20.49 -25.70
CA LYS A 51 -35.24 -21.35 -26.89
C LYS A 51 -33.90 -22.07 -26.80
N ARG A 52 -32.84 -21.37 -26.38
CA ARG A 52 -31.53 -21.98 -26.10
C ARG A 52 -31.58 -23.06 -25.01
N LYS A 53 -32.35 -22.83 -23.94
CA LYS A 53 -32.54 -23.84 -22.88
C LYS A 53 -33.36 -25.04 -23.35
N ALA A 54 -34.36 -24.83 -24.20
CA ALA A 54 -35.17 -25.92 -24.76
C ALA A 54 -34.37 -26.78 -25.75
N GLU A 55 -33.53 -26.16 -26.59
CA GLU A 55 -32.62 -26.87 -27.51
C GLU A 55 -31.57 -27.69 -26.76
N ALA A 56 -31.07 -27.19 -25.62
CA ALA A 56 -30.16 -27.93 -24.75
C ALA A 56 -30.83 -29.13 -24.03
N ALA A 57 -32.14 -29.09 -23.81
CA ALA A 57 -32.90 -30.14 -23.14
C ALA A 57 -33.38 -31.25 -24.10
N ALA A 58 -33.37 -31.02 -25.42
CA ALA A 58 -33.89 -31.95 -26.42
C ALA A 58 -32.82 -32.88 -27.06
N ALA A 59 -31.55 -32.79 -26.63
CA ALA A 59 -30.49 -33.66 -27.12
C ALA A 59 -30.54 -35.04 -26.43
N PRO A 60 -30.52 -36.18 -27.15
CA PRO A 60 -30.69 -37.50 -26.56
C PRO A 60 -29.45 -37.95 -25.77
N SER A 61 -29.68 -38.50 -24.57
CA SER A 61 -28.66 -39.06 -23.68
C SER A 61 -28.08 -40.36 -24.23
N LYS A 62 -26.76 -40.40 -24.48
CA LYS A 62 -26.00 -41.64 -24.74
C LYS A 62 -25.64 -42.36 -23.43
N PRO A 63 -25.49 -43.70 -23.44
CA PRO A 63 -25.31 -44.51 -22.23
C PRO A 63 -23.98 -44.25 -21.54
N ALA A 64 -23.97 -44.41 -20.23
CA ALA A 64 -22.79 -44.27 -19.37
C ALA A 64 -21.64 -45.18 -19.81
N ALA A 65 -20.66 -44.58 -20.49
CA ALA A 65 -19.33 -45.14 -20.60
C ALA A 65 -18.57 -44.78 -19.33
N THR A 66 -18.04 -45.79 -18.65
CA THR A 66 -17.03 -45.68 -17.60
C THR A 66 -15.89 -44.78 -18.07
N SER A 67 -15.89 -43.53 -17.60
CA SER A 67 -14.78 -42.62 -17.80
C SER A 67 -13.63 -43.05 -16.89
N THR A 68 -12.62 -43.68 -17.49
CA THR A 68 -11.23 -43.57 -17.03
C THR A 68 -10.95 -42.12 -16.65
N PRO A 69 -10.19 -41.86 -15.57
CA PRO A 69 -9.88 -40.50 -15.14
C PRO A 69 -9.32 -39.73 -16.33
N LYS A 70 -9.99 -38.63 -16.68
CA LYS A 70 -9.50 -37.68 -17.66
C LYS A 70 -8.16 -37.23 -17.11
N ALA A 71 -7.07 -37.65 -17.75
CA ALA A 71 -5.75 -37.14 -17.45
C ALA A 71 -5.88 -35.61 -17.40
N GLU A 72 -5.46 -35.04 -16.28
CA GLU A 72 -5.35 -33.60 -16.11
C GLU A 72 -4.68 -33.07 -17.38
N GLU A 73 -5.38 -32.23 -18.14
CA GLU A 73 -4.70 -31.40 -19.12
C GLU A 73 -3.56 -30.74 -18.35
N PRO A 74 -2.30 -30.84 -18.82
CA PRO A 74 -1.20 -30.23 -18.10
C PRO A 74 -1.55 -28.76 -17.99
N VAL A 75 -1.86 -28.33 -16.75
CA VAL A 75 -1.84 -26.92 -16.39
C VAL A 75 -0.51 -26.45 -16.94
N ASN A 76 -0.53 -25.51 -17.87
CA ASN A 76 0.69 -24.93 -18.39
C ASN A 76 1.48 -24.44 -17.17
N THR A 77 2.48 -25.22 -16.77
CA THR A 77 3.17 -25.12 -15.47
C THR A 77 4.17 -23.98 -15.47
N THR A 78 4.29 -23.27 -16.58
CA THR A 78 5.10 -22.06 -16.67
C THR A 78 4.41 -20.97 -15.86
N PRO A 79 5.01 -20.48 -14.76
CA PRO A 79 4.49 -19.30 -14.07
C PRO A 79 4.38 -18.13 -15.06
N PRO A 80 3.42 -17.22 -14.86
CA PRO A 80 3.33 -16.04 -15.72
C PRO A 80 4.66 -15.28 -15.71
N PRO A 81 5.06 -14.68 -16.84
CA PRO A 81 6.33 -13.98 -16.92
C PRO A 81 6.39 -12.86 -15.89
N THR A 82 7.52 -12.74 -15.22
CA THR A 82 7.78 -11.74 -14.19
C THR A 82 7.97 -10.35 -14.80
N ILE A 83 7.91 -9.30 -13.96
CA ILE A 83 8.20 -7.92 -14.39
C ILE A 83 9.62 -7.71 -14.95
N PHE A 84 10.50 -8.70 -14.82
CA PHE A 84 11.89 -8.66 -15.29
C PHE A 84 12.09 -9.43 -16.62
N GLU A 85 11.14 -10.30 -16.98
CA GLU A 85 11.19 -11.08 -18.23
C GLU A 85 10.51 -10.36 -19.40
N VAL A 86 9.63 -9.39 -19.11
CA VAL A 86 8.84 -8.67 -20.10
C VAL A 86 8.67 -7.20 -19.74
N GLY A 87 8.43 -6.38 -20.77
CA GLY A 87 8.11 -4.96 -20.60
C GLY A 87 9.32 -4.10 -20.27
N PHE A 88 9.10 -3.02 -19.53
CA PHE A 88 10.10 -1.95 -19.36
C PHE A 88 11.45 -2.42 -18.83
N LEU A 89 11.49 -3.31 -17.83
CA LEU A 89 12.76 -3.73 -17.24
C LEU A 89 13.56 -4.66 -18.16
N ASP A 90 12.89 -5.51 -18.93
CA ASP A 90 13.51 -6.32 -19.97
C ASP A 90 14.07 -5.44 -21.11
N ASP A 91 13.31 -4.42 -21.53
CA ASP A 91 13.80 -3.43 -22.51
C ASP A 91 15.03 -2.68 -22.00
N VAL A 92 15.04 -2.28 -20.72
CA VAL A 92 16.18 -1.64 -20.07
C VAL A 92 17.41 -2.56 -20.07
N TYR A 93 17.26 -3.84 -19.77
CA TYR A 93 18.37 -4.79 -19.83
C TYR A 93 18.90 -4.96 -21.26
N LYS A 94 18.00 -5.08 -22.26
CA LYS A 94 18.37 -5.22 -23.67
C LYS A 94 19.09 -3.99 -24.22
N GLU A 95 18.82 -2.81 -23.68
CA GLU A 95 19.53 -1.59 -24.02
C GLU A 95 20.99 -1.59 -23.52
N ARG A 96 21.26 -2.24 -22.39
CA ARG A 96 22.62 -2.43 -21.86
C ARG A 96 22.79 -3.85 -21.28
N PRO A 97 23.01 -4.86 -22.14
CA PRO A 97 23.14 -6.25 -21.72
C PRO A 97 24.54 -6.48 -21.11
N MET A 98 24.71 -6.03 -19.86
CA MET A 98 25.98 -6.00 -19.15
C MET A 98 25.93 -6.92 -17.93
N GLU A 99 26.94 -7.77 -17.80
CA GLU A 99 27.13 -8.66 -16.65
C GLU A 99 28.47 -8.35 -15.94
N PRO A 100 28.50 -8.38 -14.59
CA PRO A 100 27.34 -8.55 -13.71
C PRO A 100 26.44 -7.30 -13.73
N VAL A 101 25.13 -7.49 -13.57
CA VAL A 101 24.20 -6.37 -13.33
C VAL A 101 24.48 -5.77 -11.95
N ILE A 102 24.70 -4.46 -11.88
CA ILE A 102 24.94 -3.72 -10.63
C ILE A 102 23.92 -2.58 -10.55
N THR A 103 23.06 -2.62 -9.54
CA THR A 103 22.08 -1.57 -9.22
C THR A 103 22.34 -0.99 -7.83
N ARG A 104 21.58 0.03 -7.46
CA ARG A 104 21.57 0.57 -6.09
C ARG A 104 20.20 1.11 -5.71
N PHE A 105 19.84 0.97 -4.45
CA PHE A 105 18.77 1.73 -3.82
C PHE A 105 19.39 2.88 -3.00
N PRO A 106 19.24 4.15 -3.43
CA PRO A 106 19.92 5.28 -2.79
C PRO A 106 18.97 6.20 -1.99
N PRO A 107 18.33 5.77 -0.88
CA PRO A 107 17.46 6.65 -0.11
C PRO A 107 18.24 7.72 0.65
N GLU A 108 17.64 8.90 0.77
CA GLU A 108 18.08 9.91 1.74
C GLU A 108 17.71 9.47 3.17
N PRO A 109 18.66 9.43 4.13
CA PRO A 109 18.41 8.96 5.49
C PRO A 109 17.79 10.04 6.40
N ASN A 110 16.80 10.75 5.88
CA ASN A 110 16.15 11.85 6.60
C ASN A 110 14.71 11.54 7.05
N GLY A 111 14.15 10.40 6.65
CA GLY A 111 12.76 10.06 6.94
C GLY A 111 12.49 8.56 6.82
N TYR A 112 11.35 8.13 7.37
CA TYR A 112 10.90 6.76 7.21
C TYR A 112 10.45 6.50 5.77
N LEU A 113 10.81 5.33 5.26
CA LEU A 113 10.31 4.84 3.97
C LEU A 113 8.79 4.68 4.03
N HIS A 114 8.17 4.76 2.85
CA HIS A 114 6.74 4.59 2.65
C HIS A 114 6.48 3.65 1.47
N ILE A 115 5.23 3.25 1.24
CA ILE A 115 4.86 2.26 0.21
C ILE A 115 5.43 2.57 -1.19
N GLY A 116 5.55 3.85 -1.58
CA GLY A 116 6.22 4.23 -2.83
C GLY A 116 7.67 3.73 -2.94
N HIS A 117 8.41 3.69 -1.83
CA HIS A 117 9.78 3.17 -1.76
C HIS A 117 9.83 1.64 -1.91
N ALA A 118 8.78 0.90 -1.54
CA ALA A 118 8.74 -0.54 -1.78
C ALA A 118 8.83 -0.88 -3.27
N LYS A 119 8.28 -0.03 -4.16
CA LYS A 119 8.45 -0.19 -5.61
C LYS A 119 9.92 -0.02 -6.01
N ALA A 120 10.60 1.01 -5.49
CA ALA A 120 12.01 1.24 -5.78
C ALA A 120 12.92 0.12 -5.28
N ILE A 121 12.67 -0.38 -4.06
CA ILE A 121 13.38 -1.54 -3.48
C ILE A 121 13.16 -2.77 -4.36
N SER A 122 11.90 -3.11 -4.64
CA SER A 122 11.56 -4.29 -5.44
C SER A 122 12.17 -4.26 -6.84
N ILE A 123 12.22 -3.09 -7.48
CA ILE A 123 12.83 -2.91 -8.79
C ILE A 123 14.35 -3.06 -8.70
N ASN A 124 15.04 -2.30 -7.85
CA ASN A 124 16.50 -2.29 -7.84
C ASN A 124 17.10 -3.62 -7.37
N PHE A 125 16.63 -4.14 -6.24
CA PHE A 125 17.10 -5.43 -5.72
C PHE A 125 16.59 -6.61 -6.54
N GLY A 126 15.33 -6.57 -6.99
CA GLY A 126 14.74 -7.63 -7.79
C GLY A 126 15.38 -7.74 -9.17
N PHE A 127 15.68 -6.61 -9.84
CA PHE A 127 16.35 -6.61 -11.14
C PHE A 127 17.76 -7.20 -11.05
N ALA A 128 18.56 -6.77 -10.06
CA ALA A 128 19.86 -7.36 -9.81
C ALA A 128 19.75 -8.86 -9.50
N LYS A 129 18.85 -9.27 -8.59
CA LYS A 129 18.66 -10.67 -8.22
C LYS A 129 18.24 -11.55 -9.42
N PHE A 130 17.34 -11.05 -10.26
CA PHE A 130 16.86 -11.77 -11.44
C PHE A 130 17.99 -12.05 -12.44
N HIS A 131 18.90 -11.09 -12.65
CA HIS A 131 20.05 -11.23 -13.53
C HIS A 131 21.32 -11.78 -12.84
N GLY A 132 21.21 -12.36 -11.64
CA GLY A 132 22.38 -12.90 -10.90
C GLY A 132 23.42 -11.84 -10.49
N GLY A 133 23.02 -10.58 -10.46
CA GLY A 133 23.84 -9.42 -10.16
C GLY A 133 23.83 -8.99 -8.69
N LYS A 134 24.20 -7.73 -8.45
CA LYS A 134 24.40 -7.12 -7.13
C LYS A 134 23.60 -5.83 -7.00
N CYS A 135 23.10 -5.56 -5.80
CA CYS A 135 22.42 -4.31 -5.49
C CYS A 135 23.03 -3.70 -4.22
N ASN A 136 23.50 -2.46 -4.29
CA ASN A 136 23.99 -1.71 -3.14
C ASN A 136 22.81 -1.00 -2.44
N LEU A 137 22.89 -0.88 -1.11
CA LEU A 137 22.12 0.11 -0.36
C LEU A 137 23.03 1.30 -0.13
N ARG A 138 22.78 2.43 -0.79
CA ARG A 138 23.55 3.65 -0.59
C ARG A 138 22.75 4.64 0.21
N PHE A 139 23.25 5.11 1.34
CA PHE A 139 22.65 6.26 1.99
C PHE A 139 23.11 7.50 1.24
N ASP A 140 22.16 8.24 0.65
CA ASP A 140 22.48 9.51 0.01
C ASP A 140 22.53 10.62 1.07
N ASP A 141 23.61 10.59 1.83
CA ASP A 141 23.87 11.42 3.00
C ASP A 141 24.67 12.68 2.63
N THR A 142 24.24 13.41 1.61
CA THR A 142 24.96 14.61 1.13
C THR A 142 24.54 15.88 1.86
N ASN A 143 23.52 15.81 2.72
CA ASN A 143 22.94 16.97 3.37
C ASN A 143 23.06 16.90 4.90
N PRO A 144 23.98 17.68 5.53
CA PRO A 144 24.28 17.56 6.95
C PRO A 144 23.12 17.95 7.90
N GLU A 145 22.06 18.62 7.42
CA GLU A 145 21.02 19.19 8.29
C GLU A 145 19.93 18.19 8.74
N ALA A 146 19.78 17.05 8.06
CA ALA A 146 18.51 16.31 8.06
C ALA A 146 18.60 14.85 8.53
N GLU A 147 19.75 14.41 9.01
CA GLU A 147 20.07 12.98 9.09
C GLU A 147 20.19 12.53 10.56
N GLU A 148 19.41 11.50 10.91
CA GLU A 148 19.39 10.91 12.25
C GLU A 148 19.64 9.41 12.13
N GLU A 149 20.45 8.85 13.04
CA GLU A 149 20.83 7.42 13.05
C GLU A 149 19.60 6.48 12.96
N LYS A 150 18.49 6.85 13.60
CA LYS A 150 17.23 6.09 13.57
C LYS A 150 16.70 5.83 12.16
N TYR A 151 16.95 6.71 11.19
CA TYR A 151 16.49 6.54 9.81
C TYR A 151 17.36 5.54 9.05
N PHE A 152 18.66 5.50 9.32
CA PHE A 152 19.57 4.51 8.74
C PHE A 152 19.14 3.09 9.14
N THR A 153 18.97 2.86 10.45
CA THR A 153 18.52 1.58 10.98
C THR A 153 17.15 1.18 10.41
N ALA A 154 16.18 2.10 10.42
CA ALA A 154 14.85 1.82 9.90
C ALA A 154 14.85 1.47 8.40
N ILE A 155 15.68 2.15 7.59
CA ILE A 155 15.81 1.84 6.16
C ILE A 155 16.36 0.42 5.96
N GLU A 156 17.45 0.06 6.64
CA GLU A 156 18.05 -1.28 6.55
C GLU A 156 17.07 -2.37 6.96
N GLU A 157 16.37 -2.16 8.09
CA GLU A 157 15.35 -3.08 8.58
C GLU A 157 14.21 -3.26 7.57
N MET A 158 13.79 -2.21 6.85
CA MET A 158 12.75 -2.32 5.83
C MET A 158 13.24 -3.05 4.57
N VAL A 159 14.49 -2.85 4.15
CA VAL A 159 15.09 -3.62 3.05
C VAL A 159 15.15 -5.11 3.43
N ALA A 160 15.63 -5.42 4.62
CA ALA A 160 15.71 -6.79 5.14
C ALA A 160 14.33 -7.43 5.30
N TRP A 161 13.36 -6.68 5.84
CA TRP A 161 11.99 -7.13 6.02
C TRP A 161 11.26 -7.42 4.70
N LEU A 162 11.56 -6.67 3.63
CA LEU A 162 11.07 -7.01 2.28
C LEU A 162 11.79 -8.21 1.65
N GLY A 163 12.72 -8.85 2.38
CA GLY A 163 13.42 -10.06 1.95
C GLY A 163 14.61 -9.80 1.03
N PHE A 164 15.14 -8.59 1.02
CA PHE A 164 16.33 -8.23 0.24
C PHE A 164 17.56 -8.06 1.15
N LYS A 165 18.73 -8.34 0.58
CA LYS A 165 20.02 -8.16 1.25
C LYS A 165 20.93 -7.33 0.33
N PRO A 166 21.48 -6.20 0.79
CA PRO A 166 22.47 -5.45 0.02
C PRO A 166 23.78 -6.23 -0.14
N ASP A 167 24.43 -6.07 -1.30
CA ASP A 167 25.83 -6.52 -1.51
C ASP A 167 26.77 -5.68 -0.65
N LYS A 168 26.53 -4.37 -0.62
CA LYS A 168 27.25 -3.39 0.21
C LYS A 168 26.28 -2.35 0.75
N VAL A 169 26.57 -1.87 1.95
CA VAL A 169 26.02 -0.63 2.49
C VAL A 169 27.07 0.45 2.33
N THR A 170 26.75 1.50 1.56
CA THR A 170 27.67 2.60 1.24
C THR A 170 27.04 3.94 1.61
N TYR A 171 27.85 4.98 1.67
CA TYR A 171 27.43 6.34 2.00
C TYR A 171 27.98 7.28 0.93
N SER A 172 27.18 8.22 0.45
CA SER A 172 27.66 9.28 -0.45
C SER A 172 28.81 10.06 0.21
N SER A 173 28.76 10.25 1.53
CA SER A 173 29.77 10.96 2.32
C SER A 173 31.13 10.26 2.41
N ASP A 174 31.17 8.93 2.22
CA ASP A 174 32.44 8.19 2.14
C ASP A 174 33.27 8.66 0.92
N ASN A 175 32.60 9.23 -0.09
CA ASN A 175 33.23 9.72 -1.31
C ASN A 175 33.53 11.23 -1.30
N PHE A 176 33.34 11.97 -0.20
CA PHE A 176 33.53 13.43 -0.20
C PHE A 176 34.94 13.88 -0.63
N ASP A 177 35.98 13.14 -0.24
CA ASP A 177 37.35 13.43 -0.70
C ASP A 177 37.47 13.30 -2.23
N GLU A 178 37.02 12.18 -2.78
CA GLU A 178 37.06 11.92 -4.23
C GLU A 178 36.13 12.87 -5.02
N LEU A 179 34.95 13.19 -4.48
CA LEU A 179 34.03 14.17 -5.05
C LEU A 179 34.67 15.57 -5.08
N TYR A 180 35.44 15.94 -4.06
CA TYR A 180 36.17 17.20 -4.05
C TYR A 180 37.27 17.22 -5.12
N LEU A 181 38.02 16.11 -5.27
CA LEU A 181 39.01 15.97 -6.33
C LEU A 181 38.38 16.01 -7.73
N MET A 182 37.20 15.43 -7.92
CA MET A 182 36.45 15.55 -9.17
C MET A 182 36.01 16.99 -9.44
N ALA A 183 35.66 17.76 -8.41
CA ALA A 183 35.36 19.18 -8.56
C ALA A 183 36.61 19.98 -8.99
N GLU A 184 37.77 19.76 -8.37
CA GLU A 184 39.03 20.37 -8.83
C GLU A 184 39.39 19.95 -10.26
N LYS A 185 39.16 18.69 -10.64
CA LYS A 185 39.33 18.20 -12.02
C LYS A 185 38.42 18.94 -12.99
N LEU A 186 37.14 19.13 -12.64
CA LEU A 186 36.16 19.83 -13.48
C LEU A 186 36.54 21.30 -13.68
N ILE A 187 37.00 21.98 -12.62
CA ILE A 187 37.53 23.35 -12.70
C ILE A 187 38.77 23.39 -13.59
N SER A 188 39.70 22.44 -13.42
CA SER A 188 40.95 22.36 -14.21
C SER A 188 40.70 22.19 -15.71
N LYS A 189 39.58 21.56 -16.09
CA LYS A 189 39.15 21.42 -17.49
C LYS A 189 38.40 22.65 -18.01
N GLY A 190 38.28 23.73 -17.23
CA GLY A 190 37.50 24.91 -17.58
C GLY A 190 36.00 24.63 -17.68
N ARG A 191 35.49 23.64 -16.92
CA ARG A 191 34.08 23.19 -16.95
C ARG A 191 33.34 23.48 -15.65
N ALA A 192 33.91 24.27 -14.76
CA ALA A 192 33.25 24.78 -13.56
C ALA A 192 33.89 26.11 -13.12
N TYR A 193 33.12 26.94 -12.41
CA TYR A 193 33.55 28.24 -11.92
C TYR A 193 32.90 28.57 -10.56
N VAL A 194 33.56 29.40 -9.76
CA VAL A 194 33.05 29.87 -8.47
C VAL A 194 32.16 31.08 -8.69
N CYS A 195 30.93 31.04 -8.19
CA CYS A 195 29.91 32.06 -8.38
C CYS A 195 29.54 32.71 -7.05
N TYR A 196 29.52 34.05 -7.04
CA TYR A 196 29.14 34.89 -5.89
C TYR A 196 27.76 35.54 -6.06
N CYS A 197 27.01 35.14 -7.09
CA CYS A 197 25.65 35.65 -7.27
C CYS A 197 24.72 35.09 -6.20
N SER A 198 23.83 35.94 -5.70
CA SER A 198 22.72 35.58 -4.84
C SER A 198 21.72 34.67 -5.57
N ASP A 199 20.88 33.96 -4.80
CA ASP A 199 19.83 33.11 -5.38
C ASP A 199 18.86 33.88 -6.28
N VAL A 200 18.60 35.16 -5.97
CA VAL A 200 17.77 36.04 -6.80
C VAL A 200 18.44 36.29 -8.14
N GLU A 201 19.72 36.67 -8.14
CA GLU A 201 20.48 36.92 -9.37
C GLU A 201 20.64 35.64 -10.22
N ILE A 202 20.92 34.49 -9.60
CA ILE A 202 20.99 33.19 -10.32
C ILE A 202 19.64 32.88 -10.98
N ASN A 203 18.55 33.13 -10.26
CA ASN A 203 17.20 32.87 -10.73
C ASN A 203 16.78 33.86 -11.85
N GLU A 204 17.28 35.10 -11.84
CA GLU A 204 17.14 36.07 -12.93
C GLU A 204 17.97 35.66 -14.17
N GLN A 205 19.22 35.24 -13.97
CA GLN A 205 20.12 34.76 -15.02
C GLN A 205 19.56 33.57 -15.80
N ARG A 206 18.83 32.69 -15.13
CA ARG A 206 18.12 31.55 -15.72
C ARG A 206 16.96 31.96 -16.65
N GLY A 207 16.59 33.24 -16.67
CA GLY A 207 15.63 33.83 -17.60
C GLY A 207 14.24 33.20 -17.54
N GLY A 208 13.52 33.27 -18.66
CA GLY A 208 12.18 32.71 -18.83
C GLY A 208 11.17 33.76 -19.27
N LYS A 209 9.89 33.36 -19.38
CA LYS A 209 8.81 34.21 -19.92
C LYS A 209 8.73 35.58 -19.24
N ASP A 210 8.91 35.61 -17.92
CA ASP A 210 8.78 36.84 -17.12
C ASP A 210 10.14 37.53 -16.83
N ARG A 211 11.26 36.91 -17.22
CA ARG A 211 12.62 37.34 -16.83
C ARG A 211 13.56 37.61 -18.02
N GLY A 212 13.06 37.44 -19.25
CA GLY A 212 13.82 37.71 -20.47
C GLY A 212 14.79 36.59 -20.84
N ALA A 213 15.79 36.95 -21.65
CA ALA A 213 16.79 36.02 -22.16
C ALA A 213 17.73 35.53 -21.06
N ARG A 214 18.20 34.29 -21.19
CA ARG A 214 19.17 33.71 -20.26
C ARG A 214 20.53 34.38 -20.44
N SER A 215 21.25 34.54 -19.34
CA SER A 215 22.59 35.12 -19.34
C SER A 215 23.49 34.41 -18.34
N GLN A 216 24.78 34.33 -18.65
CA GLN A 216 25.79 33.90 -17.69
C GLN A 216 26.27 35.10 -16.88
N CYS A 217 26.56 34.86 -15.60
CA CYS A 217 27.19 35.89 -14.77
C CYS A 217 28.64 36.13 -15.20
N LYS A 218 29.20 37.29 -14.86
CA LYS A 218 30.61 37.65 -15.12
C LYS A 218 31.64 36.68 -14.54
N HIS A 219 31.23 35.82 -13.60
CA HIS A 219 32.10 34.83 -12.95
C HIS A 219 32.42 33.65 -13.88
N SER A 220 31.59 33.36 -14.90
CA SER A 220 31.83 32.24 -15.83
C SER A 220 33.09 32.39 -16.69
N THR A 221 33.65 33.60 -16.78
CA THR A 221 34.87 33.91 -17.54
C THR A 221 36.13 34.01 -16.67
N GLN A 222 36.03 33.69 -15.37
CA GLN A 222 37.19 33.63 -14.48
C GLN A 222 38.17 32.53 -14.90
N SER A 223 39.46 32.76 -14.65
CA SER A 223 40.50 31.78 -15.01
C SER A 223 40.42 30.52 -14.14
N VAL A 224 40.99 29.43 -14.64
CA VAL A 224 41.06 28.16 -13.93
C VAL A 224 41.78 28.31 -12.58
N GLU A 225 42.90 29.04 -12.57
CA GLU A 225 43.73 29.27 -11.38
C GLU A 225 42.95 30.05 -10.31
N TYR A 226 42.21 31.07 -10.72
CA TYR A 226 41.36 31.84 -9.83
C TYR A 226 40.26 30.96 -9.22
N ASN A 227 39.54 30.20 -10.05
CA ASN A 227 38.47 29.31 -9.59
C ASN A 227 38.98 28.22 -8.64
N LEU A 228 40.16 27.64 -8.89
CA LEU A 228 40.79 26.68 -7.97
C LEU A 228 41.12 27.31 -6.62
N ALA A 229 41.69 28.53 -6.63
CA ALA A 229 42.02 29.25 -5.41
C ALA A 229 40.77 29.55 -4.57
N GLU A 230 39.70 30.01 -5.21
CA GLU A 230 38.46 30.36 -4.51
C GLU A 230 37.68 29.13 -4.06
N PHE A 231 37.67 28.04 -4.82
CA PHE A 231 37.04 26.80 -4.39
C PHE A 231 37.74 26.20 -3.16
N ARG A 232 39.08 26.25 -3.13
CA ARG A 232 39.87 25.90 -1.93
C ARG A 232 39.56 26.83 -0.76
N ALA A 233 39.42 28.14 -1.00
CA ALA A 233 39.02 29.10 0.03
C ALA A 233 37.60 28.82 0.59
N MET A 234 36.66 28.36 -0.24
CA MET A 234 35.35 27.89 0.23
C MET A 234 35.49 26.70 1.17
N ARG A 235 36.29 25.69 0.80
CA ARG A 235 36.59 24.53 1.67
C ARG A 235 37.23 24.95 2.98
N ASP A 236 38.15 25.92 2.94
CA ASP A 236 38.87 26.43 4.10
C ASP A 236 38.03 27.40 4.97
N GLY A 237 36.74 27.60 4.64
CA GLY A 237 35.80 28.37 5.46
C GLY A 237 35.94 29.89 5.37
N LYS A 238 36.51 30.43 4.28
CA LYS A 238 36.66 31.89 4.10
C LYS A 238 35.35 32.62 3.77
N TYR A 239 34.30 31.87 3.41
CA TYR A 239 33.00 32.39 3.01
C TYR A 239 31.90 31.85 3.92
N LYS A 240 30.87 32.65 4.14
CA LYS A 240 29.66 32.21 4.87
C LYS A 240 28.71 31.45 3.93
N PRO A 241 27.74 30.70 4.48
CA PRO A 241 26.67 30.10 3.69
C PRO A 241 26.02 31.11 2.73
N ARG A 242 25.80 30.67 1.48
CA ARG A 242 25.22 31.46 0.37
C ARG A 242 26.06 32.64 -0.14
N GLU A 243 27.28 32.86 0.35
CA GLU A 243 28.19 33.88 -0.20
C GLU A 243 28.94 33.39 -1.46
N ALA A 244 29.18 32.09 -1.57
CA ALA A 244 29.82 31.48 -2.74
C ALA A 244 29.29 30.06 -3.01
N CYS A 245 29.31 29.65 -4.28
CA CYS A 245 29.00 28.29 -4.71
C CYS A 245 29.86 27.90 -5.92
N LEU A 246 30.11 26.60 -6.11
CA LEU A 246 30.71 26.11 -7.35
C LEU A 246 29.59 25.81 -8.33
N ARG A 247 29.66 26.31 -9.56
CA ARG A 247 28.73 26.01 -10.65
C ARG A 247 29.42 25.24 -11.76
N MET A 248 28.72 24.26 -12.33
CA MET A 248 29.11 23.59 -13.57
C MET A 248 28.99 24.59 -14.72
N LEU A 249 29.98 24.68 -15.61
CA LEU A 249 29.92 25.51 -16.80
C LEU A 249 29.33 24.68 -17.95
N GLN A 250 28.03 24.79 -18.12
CA GLN A 250 27.21 24.01 -19.05
C GLN A 250 26.74 24.90 -20.22
N ASP A 251 25.70 24.48 -20.94
CA ASP A 251 25.06 25.25 -21.99
C ASP A 251 23.77 25.90 -21.49
N ILE A 252 23.85 27.17 -21.10
CA ILE A 252 22.69 27.93 -20.66
C ILE A 252 21.67 28.17 -21.78
N THR A 253 22.00 27.92 -23.05
CA THR A 253 21.06 28.09 -24.17
C THR A 253 20.16 26.87 -24.38
N ASP A 254 20.53 25.73 -23.79
CA ASP A 254 19.73 24.50 -23.84
C ASP A 254 18.29 24.75 -23.32
N GLY A 255 17.33 24.08 -23.92
CA GLY A 255 15.93 24.14 -23.49
C GLY A 255 15.69 23.49 -22.11
N ASN A 256 16.58 22.61 -21.68
CA ASN A 256 16.52 21.86 -20.44
C ASN A 256 17.16 22.63 -19.26
N PRO A 257 16.39 22.95 -18.19
CA PRO A 257 16.91 23.63 -17.00
C PRO A 257 18.11 22.96 -16.33
N GLN A 258 18.27 21.64 -16.51
CA GLN A 258 19.39 20.87 -15.96
C GLN A 258 20.74 21.16 -16.64
N MET A 259 20.76 21.99 -17.68
CA MET A 259 21.99 22.46 -18.33
C MET A 259 22.28 23.94 -18.05
N TRP A 260 21.52 24.61 -17.16
CA TRP A 260 21.68 26.04 -16.87
C TRP A 260 22.64 26.30 -15.71
N ASP A 261 23.89 25.90 -15.92
CA ASP A 261 24.99 26.03 -14.98
C ASP A 261 24.60 25.60 -13.55
N LEU A 262 24.31 24.31 -13.39
CA LEU A 262 23.91 23.71 -12.12
C LEU A 262 24.94 23.96 -11.02
N ILE A 263 24.46 24.10 -9.78
CA ILE A 263 25.34 24.22 -8.62
C ILE A 263 25.90 22.83 -8.32
N ALA A 264 27.22 22.73 -8.23
CA ALA A 264 27.97 21.53 -7.87
C ALA A 264 28.26 21.46 -6.36
N TYR A 265 28.63 22.58 -5.73
CA TYR A 265 28.93 22.66 -4.29
C TYR A 265 28.33 23.92 -3.67
N ARG A 266 27.89 23.79 -2.42
CA ARG A 266 27.36 24.86 -1.58
C ARG A 266 28.06 24.87 -0.22
N ILE A 267 28.11 26.04 0.42
CA ILE A 267 28.61 26.20 1.79
C ILE A 267 27.46 25.99 2.77
N LEU A 268 27.66 25.15 3.78
CA LEU A 268 26.73 24.96 4.90
C LEU A 268 27.51 25.05 6.21
N ASP A 269 26.93 25.72 7.19
CA ASP A 269 27.53 25.89 8.53
C ASP A 269 26.98 24.84 9.50
N GLN A 270 27.17 23.57 9.14
CA GLN A 270 26.72 22.44 9.93
C GLN A 270 27.71 21.27 9.82
N ALA A 271 27.96 20.61 10.95
CA ALA A 271 28.77 19.39 11.00
C ALA A 271 28.01 18.24 10.35
N HIS A 272 28.72 17.39 9.62
CA HIS A 272 28.16 16.19 9.03
C HIS A 272 28.07 15.07 10.06
N HIS A 273 26.98 14.30 10.07
CA HIS A 273 26.79 13.23 11.05
C HIS A 273 27.92 12.17 11.03
N ARG A 274 28.52 11.90 9.85
CA ARG A 274 29.66 10.98 9.67
C ARG A 274 31.04 11.62 9.62
N THR A 275 31.17 12.78 8.96
CA THR A 275 32.49 13.39 8.68
C THR A 275 32.81 14.56 9.62
N GLY A 276 31.92 14.86 10.58
CA GLY A 276 32.08 15.91 11.57
C GLY A 276 32.29 17.27 10.91
N ASP A 277 33.25 18.03 11.44
CA ASP A 277 33.60 19.37 10.96
C ASP A 277 34.65 19.38 9.84
N LYS A 278 35.00 18.22 9.26
CA LYS A 278 36.01 18.12 8.20
C LYS A 278 35.67 18.99 6.99
N TRP A 279 34.38 19.07 6.64
CA TRP A 279 33.90 19.76 5.45
C TRP A 279 33.04 20.97 5.82
N LYS A 280 33.30 22.10 5.14
CA LYS A 280 32.47 23.32 5.18
C LYS A 280 31.67 23.53 3.89
N ILE A 281 32.01 22.75 2.86
CA ILE A 281 31.32 22.72 1.57
C ILE A 281 30.79 21.32 1.33
N TYR A 282 29.60 21.25 0.76
CA TYR A 282 28.91 19.99 0.50
C TYR A 282 28.48 19.94 -0.97
N PRO A 283 28.68 18.80 -1.65
CA PRO A 283 28.24 18.64 -3.01
C PRO A 283 26.70 18.58 -3.08
N THR A 284 26.15 18.94 -4.23
CA THR A 284 24.71 18.81 -4.52
C THR A 284 24.39 17.42 -5.06
N TYR A 285 23.11 17.05 -5.02
CA TYR A 285 22.60 15.81 -5.60
C TYR A 285 23.04 15.63 -7.06
N ASP A 286 22.89 16.66 -7.91
CA ASP A 286 23.28 16.60 -9.32
C ASP A 286 24.80 16.36 -9.53
N PHE A 287 25.64 16.72 -8.55
CA PHE A 287 27.08 16.46 -8.61
C PHE A 287 27.43 15.08 -8.04
N THR A 288 26.81 14.66 -6.93
CA THR A 288 27.14 13.40 -6.27
C THR A 288 26.58 12.19 -6.99
N HIS A 289 25.35 12.29 -7.49
CA HIS A 289 24.56 11.12 -7.88
C HIS A 289 25.25 10.28 -8.96
N CYS A 290 25.69 10.91 -10.05
CA CYS A 290 26.33 10.22 -11.16
C CYS A 290 27.76 9.77 -10.86
N ILE A 291 28.52 10.58 -10.10
CA ILE A 291 29.91 10.28 -9.75
C ILE A 291 29.96 9.09 -8.78
N CYS A 292 29.10 9.07 -7.76
CA CYS A 292 28.99 7.92 -6.85
C CYS A 292 28.54 6.65 -7.60
N ASP A 293 27.56 6.75 -8.51
CA ASP A 293 27.18 5.62 -9.35
C ASP A 293 28.36 5.13 -10.23
N SER A 294 29.22 6.05 -10.69
CA SER A 294 30.44 5.73 -11.43
C SER A 294 31.46 4.98 -10.58
N PHE A 295 31.76 5.48 -9.38
CA PHE A 295 32.70 4.86 -8.43
C PHE A 295 32.26 3.48 -7.97
N GLU A 296 30.95 3.28 -7.81
CA GLU A 296 30.37 1.99 -7.43
C GLU A 296 30.22 1.00 -8.60
N GLY A 297 30.52 1.43 -9.83
CA GLY A 297 30.40 0.61 -11.03
C GLY A 297 28.94 0.25 -11.37
N ILE A 298 27.99 1.10 -11.00
CA ILE A 298 26.56 0.87 -11.25
C ILE A 298 26.31 0.72 -12.75
N THR A 299 25.79 -0.43 -13.18
CA THR A 299 25.49 -0.66 -14.60
C THR A 299 24.13 -0.08 -14.98
N HIS A 300 23.15 -0.21 -14.08
CA HIS A 300 21.78 0.25 -14.27
C HIS A 300 21.35 1.17 -13.12
N SER A 301 21.37 2.47 -13.37
CA SER A 301 20.97 3.51 -12.44
C SER A 301 19.46 3.76 -12.56
N LEU A 302 18.66 2.98 -11.84
CA LEU A 302 17.20 3.06 -11.92
C LEU A 302 16.66 4.12 -10.96
N CYS A 303 15.87 5.06 -11.48
CA CYS A 303 15.23 6.12 -10.69
C CYS A 303 13.81 6.42 -11.19
N THR A 304 13.15 7.44 -10.64
CA THR A 304 11.77 7.77 -11.02
C THR A 304 11.72 8.85 -12.11
N THR A 305 10.63 8.90 -12.86
CA THR A 305 10.45 9.81 -14.02
C THR A 305 10.57 11.29 -13.70
N GLU A 306 10.51 11.68 -12.42
CA GLU A 306 10.83 13.02 -11.93
C GLU A 306 12.24 13.49 -12.34
N PHE A 307 13.19 12.56 -12.51
CA PHE A 307 14.59 12.85 -12.82
C PHE A 307 14.94 12.67 -14.31
N ILE A 308 13.94 12.53 -15.20
CA ILE A 308 14.18 12.36 -16.64
C ILE A 308 14.95 13.54 -17.24
N GLN A 309 14.64 14.77 -16.80
CA GLN A 309 15.35 15.97 -17.25
C GLN A 309 16.80 15.99 -16.76
N SER A 310 17.09 15.42 -15.59
CA SER A 310 18.44 15.37 -15.00
C SER A 310 19.35 14.35 -15.67
N ARG A 311 18.82 13.45 -16.53
CA ARG A 311 19.65 12.49 -17.26
C ARG A 311 20.72 13.20 -18.11
N VAL A 312 20.39 14.32 -18.74
CA VAL A 312 21.35 15.05 -19.58
C VAL A 312 22.53 15.59 -18.77
N SER A 313 22.27 16.11 -17.57
CA SER A 313 23.32 16.63 -16.69
C SER A 313 24.12 15.50 -16.04
N TYR A 314 23.46 14.40 -15.71
CA TYR A 314 24.07 13.15 -15.25
C TYR A 314 25.12 12.64 -16.25
N GLU A 315 24.72 12.46 -17.52
CA GLU A 315 25.61 11.99 -18.60
C GLU A 315 26.68 13.02 -18.93
N TRP A 316 26.32 14.31 -18.97
CA TRP A 316 27.28 15.40 -19.20
C TRP A 316 28.42 15.37 -18.18
N LEU A 317 28.10 15.24 -16.88
CA LEU A 317 29.11 15.31 -15.83
C LEU A 317 30.08 14.14 -15.90
N ASN A 318 29.57 12.91 -16.09
CA ASN A 318 30.42 11.73 -16.25
C ASN A 318 31.37 11.88 -17.45
N LYS A 319 30.86 12.38 -18.58
CA LYS A 319 31.65 12.63 -19.78
C LYS A 319 32.71 13.72 -19.59
N GLN A 320 32.37 14.83 -18.93
CA GLN A 320 33.35 15.88 -18.64
C GLN A 320 34.46 15.38 -17.71
N LEU A 321 34.11 14.54 -16.74
CA LEU A 321 35.06 13.97 -15.79
C LEU A 321 35.84 12.77 -16.35
N GLU A 322 35.47 12.23 -17.52
CA GLU A 322 36.07 11.03 -18.11
C GLU A 322 36.07 9.85 -17.13
N VAL A 323 34.95 9.66 -16.44
CA VAL A 323 34.73 8.53 -15.53
C VAL A 323 33.79 7.52 -16.19
N TYR A 324 33.61 6.35 -15.56
CA TYR A 324 32.64 5.36 -16.06
C TYR A 324 31.24 5.98 -16.16
N GLU A 325 30.47 5.62 -17.19
CA GLU A 325 29.14 6.17 -17.48
C GLU A 325 28.06 5.12 -17.17
N PRO A 326 27.51 5.09 -15.93
CA PRO A 326 26.31 4.31 -15.61
C PRO A 326 25.11 4.71 -16.49
N MET A 327 24.22 3.75 -16.78
CA MET A 327 23.02 4.04 -17.55
C MET A 327 21.84 4.42 -16.65
N GLN A 328 21.44 5.69 -16.65
CA GLN A 328 20.23 6.13 -15.93
C GLN A 328 18.95 5.80 -16.72
N ARG A 329 18.00 5.09 -16.13
CA ARG A 329 16.66 4.86 -16.72
C ARG A 329 15.57 5.09 -15.69
N GLU A 330 14.49 5.75 -16.11
CA GLU A 330 13.44 6.19 -15.20
C GLU A 330 12.14 5.40 -15.36
N TYR A 331 11.55 5.00 -14.23
CA TYR A 331 10.24 4.37 -14.18
C TYR A 331 9.22 5.27 -13.46
N GLY A 332 7.94 5.06 -13.74
CA GLY A 332 6.84 5.78 -13.12
C GLY A 332 6.73 5.45 -11.64
N ARG A 333 6.69 6.49 -10.79
CA ARG A 333 6.52 6.33 -9.34
C ARG A 333 5.21 5.65 -8.97
N LEU A 334 5.18 5.00 -7.81
CA LEU A 334 3.96 4.53 -7.18
C LEU A 334 3.39 5.63 -6.27
N SER A 335 2.11 5.95 -6.44
CA SER A 335 1.37 6.84 -5.56
C SER A 335 0.03 6.21 -5.18
N LEU A 336 -0.37 6.36 -3.92
CA LEU A 336 -1.67 5.89 -3.43
C LEU A 336 -2.65 7.06 -3.28
N THR A 337 -3.88 6.91 -3.76
CA THR A 337 -5.00 7.84 -3.47
C THR A 337 -5.79 7.35 -2.26
N GLY A 338 -6.35 8.27 -1.48
CA GLY A 338 -6.99 8.00 -0.17
C GLY A 338 -6.04 8.09 1.01
N THR A 339 -4.80 8.52 0.79
CA THR A 339 -3.78 8.68 1.83
C THR A 339 -2.79 9.80 1.45
N MET A 340 -1.79 10.05 2.30
CA MET A 340 -0.70 10.98 2.05
C MET A 340 0.66 10.31 2.29
N LEU A 341 1.59 10.56 1.37
CA LEU A 341 2.97 10.07 1.45
C LEU A 341 4.00 11.18 1.74
N SER A 342 3.56 12.45 1.74
CA SER A 342 4.44 13.59 2.01
C SER A 342 4.94 13.57 3.45
N LYS A 343 6.27 13.51 3.63
CA LYS A 343 6.95 13.57 4.93
C LYS A 343 6.47 14.75 5.79
N ARG A 344 6.38 15.95 5.20
CA ARG A 344 5.91 17.16 5.90
C ARG A 344 4.48 17.00 6.44
N LYS A 345 3.59 16.37 5.66
CA LYS A 345 2.18 16.19 6.06
C LYS A 345 2.04 15.07 7.10
N ILE A 346 2.79 13.98 6.97
CA ILE A 346 2.84 12.91 7.97
C ILE A 346 3.41 13.43 9.29
N ALA A 347 4.51 14.19 9.25
CA ALA A 347 5.08 14.83 10.45
C ALA A 347 4.05 15.71 11.16
N LYS A 348 3.22 16.44 10.43
CA LYS A 348 2.12 17.22 11.01
C LYS A 348 1.10 16.33 11.74
N LEU A 349 0.67 15.21 11.14
CA LEU A 349 -0.24 14.26 11.78
C LEU A 349 0.34 13.68 13.08
N VAL A 350 1.64 13.35 13.09
CA VAL A 350 2.34 12.80 14.25
C VAL A 350 2.48 13.86 15.35
N ASN A 351 2.97 15.05 15.00
CA ASN A 351 3.23 16.12 15.96
C ASN A 351 1.95 16.67 16.61
N GLU A 352 0.82 16.65 15.89
CA GLU A 352 -0.49 17.04 16.42
C GLU A 352 -1.21 15.89 17.15
N GLY A 353 -0.59 14.71 17.26
CA GLY A 353 -1.15 13.56 18.00
C GLY A 353 -2.38 12.92 17.34
N ILE A 354 -2.63 13.20 16.05
CA ILE A 354 -3.75 12.63 15.29
C ILE A 354 -3.52 11.13 15.05
N VAL A 355 -2.25 10.75 14.87
CA VAL A 355 -1.77 9.38 14.78
C VAL A 355 -0.78 9.10 15.90
N ARG A 356 -0.65 7.83 16.29
CA ARG A 356 0.16 7.39 17.45
C ARG A 356 1.65 7.61 17.26
N GLY A 357 2.12 7.62 16.01
CA GLY A 357 3.53 7.72 15.66
C GLY A 357 3.73 7.54 14.16
N TRP A 358 5.00 7.49 13.72
CA TRP A 358 5.36 7.22 12.33
C TRP A 358 5.07 5.78 11.89
N ASP A 359 4.94 4.88 12.85
CA ASP A 359 4.57 3.47 12.70
C ASP A 359 3.07 3.22 12.92
N ASP A 360 2.23 4.26 13.04
CA ASP A 360 0.78 4.07 13.19
C ASP A 360 0.21 3.23 12.03
N PRO A 361 -0.56 2.16 12.30
CA PRO A 361 -1.12 1.28 11.27
C PRO A 361 -2.01 1.96 10.21
N ARG A 362 -2.48 3.19 10.46
CA ARG A 362 -3.27 3.98 9.50
C ARG A 362 -2.40 4.74 8.50
N LEU A 363 -1.09 4.84 8.75
CA LEU A 363 -0.12 5.42 7.84
C LEU A 363 0.38 4.41 6.80
N TYR A 364 0.93 4.94 5.71
CA TYR A 364 1.52 4.15 4.62
C TYR A 364 3.05 4.23 4.59
N THR A 365 3.65 4.56 5.74
CA THR A 365 5.07 4.29 6.01
C THR A 365 5.30 2.78 6.01
N LEU A 366 6.47 2.29 5.62
CA LEU A 366 6.73 0.85 5.63
C LEU A 366 6.71 0.27 7.05
N ILE A 367 7.18 1.04 8.04
CA ILE A 367 7.08 0.66 9.45
C ILE A 367 5.62 0.58 9.94
N GLY A 368 4.75 1.49 9.48
CA GLY A 368 3.32 1.43 9.81
C GLY A 368 2.59 0.29 9.12
N ILE A 369 2.92 0.01 7.86
CA ILE A 369 2.41 -1.13 7.10
C ILE A 369 2.87 -2.46 7.73
N LYS A 370 4.12 -2.52 8.20
CA LYS A 370 4.66 -3.67 8.94
C LYS A 370 3.90 -3.86 10.26
N ARG A 371 3.77 -2.83 11.10
CA ARG A 371 3.01 -2.87 12.37
C ARG A 371 1.51 -3.15 12.19
N ARG A 372 0.92 -2.71 11.07
CA ARG A 372 -0.45 -3.09 10.64
C ARG A 372 -0.59 -4.59 10.40
N GLY A 373 0.52 -5.31 10.18
CA GLY A 373 0.56 -6.75 9.94
C GLY A 373 0.45 -7.13 8.47
N VAL A 374 0.71 -6.21 7.53
CA VAL A 374 0.73 -6.58 6.11
C VAL A 374 1.97 -7.43 5.83
N PRO A 375 1.86 -8.65 5.26
CA PRO A 375 3.04 -9.45 4.93
C PRO A 375 3.91 -8.78 3.86
N PRO A 376 5.24 -8.85 3.95
CA PRO A 376 6.14 -8.30 2.93
C PRO A 376 5.87 -8.91 1.55
N GLY A 377 5.57 -10.21 1.49
CA GLY A 377 5.19 -10.90 0.25
C GLY A 377 3.96 -10.31 -0.44
N ALA A 378 2.99 -9.77 0.30
CA ALA A 378 1.82 -9.11 -0.28
C ALA A 378 2.17 -7.77 -0.95
N ILE A 379 3.18 -7.07 -0.41
CA ILE A 379 3.70 -5.81 -0.99
C ILE A 379 4.44 -6.12 -2.30
N LEU A 380 5.28 -7.15 -2.31
CA LEU A 380 5.99 -7.58 -3.52
C LEU A 380 5.02 -8.06 -4.61
N GLU A 381 3.98 -8.82 -4.24
CA GLU A 381 2.92 -9.24 -5.16
C GLU A 381 2.18 -8.01 -5.72
N PHE A 382 1.85 -7.02 -4.88
CA PHE A 382 1.23 -5.77 -5.32
C PHE A 382 2.10 -5.00 -6.32
N VAL A 383 3.40 -4.83 -6.06
CA VAL A 383 4.31 -4.16 -6.98
C VAL A 383 4.42 -4.93 -8.30
N SER A 384 4.49 -6.26 -8.24
CA SER A 384 4.54 -7.11 -9.43
C SER A 384 3.27 -7.01 -10.27
N GLU A 385 2.09 -6.98 -9.66
CA GLU A 385 0.79 -6.86 -10.34
C GLU A 385 0.59 -5.52 -11.04
N LEU A 386 1.18 -4.44 -10.52
CA LEU A 386 1.13 -3.12 -11.14
C LEU A 386 2.01 -3.03 -12.39
N GLY A 387 3.06 -3.84 -12.45
CA GLY A 387 4.09 -3.75 -13.48
C GLY A 387 4.95 -2.49 -13.37
N VAL A 388 5.90 -2.38 -14.30
CA VAL A 388 6.82 -1.25 -14.39
C VAL A 388 6.69 -0.64 -15.78
N THR A 389 6.39 0.66 -15.82
CA THR A 389 6.30 1.48 -17.03
C THR A 389 6.84 2.87 -16.71
N THR A 390 6.97 3.74 -17.71
CA THR A 390 7.34 5.16 -17.51
C THR A 390 6.18 6.02 -17.00
N SER A 391 4.94 5.53 -17.05
CA SER A 391 3.77 6.27 -16.57
C SER A 391 3.61 6.13 -15.05
N PRO A 392 3.33 7.22 -14.31
CA PRO A 392 3.06 7.14 -12.88
C PRO A 392 1.91 6.18 -12.57
N SER A 393 2.10 5.30 -11.59
CA SER A 393 1.08 4.36 -11.12
C SER A 393 0.31 5.01 -9.96
N ILE A 394 -0.86 5.57 -10.27
CA ILE A 394 -1.78 6.12 -9.27
C ILE A 394 -2.83 5.05 -8.93
N VAL A 395 -2.83 4.59 -7.67
CA VAL A 395 -3.63 3.43 -7.25
C VAL A 395 -4.43 3.76 -6.00
N GLN A 396 -5.70 3.36 -5.94
CA GLN A 396 -6.52 3.52 -4.74
C GLN A 396 -6.08 2.58 -3.61
N ILE A 397 -6.20 3.02 -2.35
CA ILE A 397 -5.97 2.16 -1.18
C ILE A 397 -6.76 0.86 -1.24
N THR A 398 -7.98 0.88 -1.79
CA THR A 398 -8.87 -0.28 -1.90
C THR A 398 -8.26 -1.39 -2.77
N ARG A 399 -7.53 -1.04 -3.83
CA ARG A 399 -6.82 -2.01 -4.68
C ARG A 399 -5.62 -2.63 -3.96
N PHE A 400 -4.88 -1.85 -3.18
CA PHE A 400 -3.81 -2.38 -2.34
C PHE A 400 -4.36 -3.36 -1.29
N GLU A 401 -5.45 -2.98 -0.61
CA GLU A 401 -6.14 -3.83 0.35
C GLU A 401 -6.74 -5.09 -0.27
N GLN A 402 -7.18 -5.03 -1.53
CA GLN A 402 -7.60 -6.23 -2.28
C GLN A 402 -6.46 -7.22 -2.47
N THR A 403 -5.26 -6.77 -2.84
CA THR A 403 -4.08 -7.64 -2.97
C THR A 403 -3.72 -8.26 -1.61
N ILE A 404 -3.70 -7.46 -0.54
CA ILE A 404 -3.46 -7.97 0.83
C ILE A 404 -4.49 -9.04 1.20
N ARG A 405 -5.78 -8.78 0.95
CA ARG A 405 -6.87 -9.70 1.27
C ARG A 405 -6.75 -11.03 0.51
N ARG A 406 -6.45 -10.98 -0.80
CA ARG A 406 -6.23 -12.18 -1.61
C ARG A 406 -5.02 -12.97 -1.13
N TYR A 407 -3.95 -12.28 -0.76
CA TYR A 407 -2.74 -12.88 -0.23
C TYR A 407 -3.02 -13.60 1.09
N LEU A 408 -3.68 -12.95 2.05
CA LEU A 408 -3.98 -13.53 3.36
C LEU A 408 -4.99 -14.69 3.30
N GLU A 409 -6.03 -14.61 2.46
CA GLU A 409 -7.05 -15.67 2.32
C GLU A 409 -6.45 -17.06 2.04
N ARG A 410 -5.31 -17.11 1.36
CA ARG A 410 -4.60 -18.35 1.00
C ARG A 410 -3.42 -18.71 1.91
N THR A 411 -3.03 -17.82 2.83
CA THR A 411 -1.75 -17.95 3.56
C THR A 411 -1.86 -17.96 5.08
N VAL A 412 -2.99 -17.57 5.67
CA VAL A 412 -3.12 -17.51 7.14
C VAL A 412 -4.16 -18.49 7.70
N PRO A 413 -3.97 -18.99 8.93
CA PRO A 413 -4.95 -19.79 9.65
C PRO A 413 -6.22 -18.98 9.98
N ARG A 414 -7.31 -19.67 10.28
CA ARG A 414 -8.60 -19.08 10.67
C ARG A 414 -8.86 -19.36 12.14
N LEU A 415 -9.24 -18.31 12.87
CA LEU A 415 -9.61 -18.38 14.28
C LEU A 415 -10.98 -17.75 14.54
N MET A 416 -11.61 -18.14 15.64
CA MET A 416 -12.75 -17.44 16.24
C MET A 416 -12.26 -16.34 17.19
N LEU A 417 -12.72 -15.12 16.94
CA LEU A 417 -12.49 -13.93 17.75
C LEU A 417 -13.82 -13.18 17.83
N VAL A 418 -14.26 -12.87 19.05
CA VAL A 418 -15.47 -12.09 19.33
C VAL A 418 -15.07 -10.71 19.82
N LEU A 419 -15.46 -9.65 19.11
CA LEU A 419 -15.09 -8.27 19.42
C LEU A 419 -15.87 -7.69 20.60
N ASP A 420 -17.20 -7.85 20.59
CA ASP A 420 -18.09 -7.36 21.64
C ASP A 420 -18.89 -8.54 22.22
N PRO A 421 -18.33 -9.24 23.22
CA PRO A 421 -18.89 -10.50 23.69
C PRO A 421 -20.23 -10.33 24.41
N VAL A 422 -21.16 -11.21 24.08
CA VAL A 422 -22.41 -11.45 24.83
C VAL A 422 -22.42 -12.88 25.32
N ARG A 423 -22.64 -13.06 26.62
CA ARG A 423 -22.70 -14.37 27.29
C ARG A 423 -23.93 -15.13 26.82
N VAL A 424 -23.74 -16.39 26.42
CA VAL A 424 -24.81 -17.34 26.06
C VAL A 424 -24.66 -18.59 26.91
N VAL A 425 -25.68 -18.91 27.70
CA VAL A 425 -25.73 -20.13 28.51
C VAL A 425 -26.64 -21.13 27.82
N ILE A 426 -26.08 -22.25 27.36
CA ILE A 426 -26.82 -23.31 26.67
C ILE A 426 -27.19 -24.36 27.71
N GLU A 427 -28.44 -24.35 28.18
CA GLU A 427 -28.83 -25.03 29.42
C GLU A 427 -28.64 -26.56 29.38
N ASP A 428 -28.88 -27.17 28.21
CA ASP A 428 -28.76 -28.60 27.94
C ASP A 428 -27.47 -29.01 27.22
N ALA A 429 -26.46 -28.13 27.21
CA ALA A 429 -25.15 -28.43 26.65
C ALA A 429 -24.26 -29.23 27.60
N GLU A 430 -23.53 -30.18 27.01
CA GLU A 430 -22.41 -30.89 27.63
C GLU A 430 -21.10 -30.36 27.06
N GLU A 431 -20.04 -30.41 27.85
CA GLU A 431 -18.72 -30.01 27.37
C GLU A 431 -18.13 -31.05 26.42
N LEU A 432 -17.52 -30.58 25.34
CA LEU A 432 -16.91 -31.45 24.33
C LEU A 432 -15.73 -30.77 23.66
N ASP A 433 -14.75 -31.57 23.25
CA ASP A 433 -13.59 -31.08 22.49
C ASP A 433 -13.90 -31.11 21.00
N LEU A 434 -13.78 -29.95 20.36
CA LEU A 434 -13.95 -29.80 18.92
C LEU A 434 -12.58 -29.73 18.25
N ASP A 435 -12.32 -30.65 17.32
CA ASP A 435 -11.18 -30.56 16.42
C ASP A 435 -11.56 -29.68 15.22
N ILE A 436 -10.96 -28.49 15.12
CA ILE A 436 -11.30 -27.46 14.14
C ILE A 436 -10.12 -27.27 13.19
N PRO A 437 -10.31 -27.37 11.86
CA PRO A 437 -9.24 -27.11 10.92
C PRO A 437 -8.90 -25.61 10.86
N PHE A 438 -7.61 -25.26 10.87
CA PHE A 438 -7.17 -23.88 10.66
C PHE A 438 -7.59 -23.35 9.29
N SER A 439 -7.79 -24.22 8.30
CA SER A 439 -8.35 -23.83 7.01
C SER A 439 -9.19 -24.96 6.41
N PRO A 440 -10.43 -24.69 5.96
CA PRO A 440 -11.23 -25.69 5.27
C PRO A 440 -10.66 -26.04 3.88
N LYS A 441 -9.86 -25.14 3.29
CA LYS A 441 -9.27 -25.32 1.95
C LYS A 441 -7.87 -25.93 2.02
N PHE A 442 -7.06 -25.50 2.98
CA PHE A 442 -5.64 -25.84 3.07
C PHE A 442 -5.35 -26.73 4.28
N LYS A 443 -5.57 -28.05 4.11
CA LYS A 443 -5.35 -29.05 5.17
C LYS A 443 -3.91 -29.08 5.70
N THR A 444 -2.94 -28.59 4.93
CA THR A 444 -1.53 -28.47 5.34
C THR A 444 -1.32 -27.54 6.53
N MET A 445 -2.27 -26.65 6.83
CA MET A 445 -2.21 -25.80 8.03
C MET A 445 -2.46 -26.58 9.33
N GLY A 446 -3.08 -27.75 9.25
CA GLY A 446 -3.43 -28.57 10.42
C GLY A 446 -4.75 -28.16 11.07
N ASN A 447 -4.99 -28.71 12.26
CA ASN A 447 -6.17 -28.49 13.09
C ASN A 447 -5.75 -28.06 14.49
N HIS A 448 -6.69 -27.48 15.24
CA HIS A 448 -6.54 -27.16 16.65
C HIS A 448 -7.79 -27.59 17.44
N THR A 449 -7.61 -27.82 18.74
CA THR A 449 -8.71 -28.22 19.63
C THR A 449 -9.30 -27.01 20.36
N VAL A 450 -10.64 -26.94 20.38
CA VAL A 450 -11.41 -25.93 21.11
C VAL A 450 -12.38 -26.64 22.05
N ARG A 451 -12.28 -26.35 23.35
CA ARG A 451 -13.20 -26.88 24.36
C ARG A 451 -14.53 -26.12 24.28
N PHE A 452 -15.56 -26.74 23.71
CA PHE A 452 -16.91 -26.21 23.82
C PHE A 452 -17.43 -26.44 25.24
N THR A 453 -18.00 -25.40 25.84
CA THR A 453 -18.54 -25.44 27.21
C THR A 453 -20.01 -25.04 27.23
N LYS A 454 -20.65 -25.19 28.39
CA LYS A 454 -22.03 -24.76 28.62
C LYS A 454 -22.24 -23.26 28.36
N THR A 455 -21.22 -22.46 28.64
CA THR A 455 -21.23 -21.01 28.45
C THR A 455 -20.34 -20.65 27.26
N VAL A 456 -20.90 -20.00 26.26
CA VAL A 456 -20.13 -19.44 25.14
C VAL A 456 -20.36 -17.94 25.02
N TYR A 457 -19.48 -17.26 24.31
CA TYR A 457 -19.63 -15.85 23.95
C TYR A 457 -19.79 -15.73 22.44
N ILE A 458 -20.73 -14.90 22.02
CA ILE A 458 -20.98 -14.54 20.61
C ILE A 458 -20.87 -13.04 20.43
N GLU A 459 -20.80 -12.58 19.18
CA GLU A 459 -20.89 -11.14 18.90
C GLU A 459 -22.22 -10.57 19.33
N ARG A 460 -22.18 -9.39 19.96
CA ARG A 460 -23.40 -8.63 20.30
C ARG A 460 -24.29 -8.40 19.09
N THR A 461 -23.68 -8.17 17.93
CA THR A 461 -24.40 -7.93 16.67
C THR A 461 -25.04 -9.18 16.05
N ASP A 462 -24.78 -10.36 16.62
CA ASP A 462 -25.41 -11.64 16.25
C ASP A 462 -26.60 -12.00 17.14
N PHE A 463 -26.96 -11.15 18.11
CA PHE A 463 -28.24 -11.21 18.83
C PHE A 463 -29.10 -9.96 18.61
N ARG A 464 -30.41 -10.14 18.46
CA ARG A 464 -31.40 -9.05 18.48
C ARG A 464 -32.62 -9.46 19.30
N GLU A 465 -33.19 -8.48 19.99
CA GLU A 465 -34.40 -8.69 20.79
C GLU A 465 -35.66 -8.91 19.94
N VAL A 466 -35.72 -8.21 18.81
CA VAL A 466 -36.83 -8.28 17.85
C VAL A 466 -36.32 -8.92 16.57
N ASP A 467 -36.95 -10.04 16.17
CA ASP A 467 -36.62 -10.70 14.91
C ASP A 467 -37.12 -9.90 13.71
N SER A 468 -36.45 -10.06 12.57
CA SER A 468 -36.90 -9.54 11.28
C SER A 468 -36.68 -10.59 10.17
N PRO A 469 -37.50 -10.59 9.10
CA PRO A 469 -37.40 -11.62 8.05
C PRO A 469 -36.03 -11.70 7.36
N ASP A 470 -35.31 -10.57 7.30
CA ASP A 470 -33.98 -10.40 6.70
C ASP A 470 -32.82 -10.68 7.68
N TYR A 471 -33.12 -10.90 8.96
CA TYR A 471 -32.13 -11.27 9.96
C TYR A 471 -31.99 -12.78 10.05
N PHE A 472 -30.77 -13.32 9.97
CA PHE A 472 -30.54 -14.77 9.94
C PHE A 472 -29.83 -15.31 11.19
N ARG A 473 -29.52 -14.47 12.17
CA ARG A 473 -28.78 -14.83 13.39
C ARG A 473 -29.76 -15.01 14.57
N LEU A 474 -29.28 -14.86 15.80
CA LEU A 474 -30.01 -15.26 17.01
C LEU A 474 -31.01 -14.18 17.45
N ALA A 475 -32.25 -14.60 17.70
CA ALA A 475 -33.31 -13.80 18.30
C ALA A 475 -34.19 -14.72 19.16
N PRO A 476 -34.99 -14.21 20.12
CA PRO A 476 -35.86 -15.04 20.93
C PRO A 476 -36.74 -15.98 20.09
N GLY A 477 -36.70 -17.28 20.40
CA GLY A 477 -37.43 -18.32 19.66
C GLY A 477 -36.82 -18.76 18.33
N LYS A 478 -35.71 -18.16 17.89
CA LYS A 478 -35.01 -18.48 16.65
C LYS A 478 -33.72 -19.24 16.90
N SER A 479 -33.37 -20.13 15.98
CA SER A 479 -32.17 -20.96 16.06
C SER A 479 -31.06 -20.47 15.13
N VAL A 480 -29.81 -20.53 15.59
CA VAL A 480 -28.61 -20.24 14.80
C VAL A 480 -27.61 -21.39 14.92
N GLY A 481 -26.83 -21.65 13.88
CA GLY A 481 -25.71 -22.58 13.99
C GLY A 481 -24.53 -21.92 14.69
N LEU A 482 -23.87 -22.65 15.58
CA LEU A 482 -22.53 -22.28 16.06
C LEU A 482 -21.51 -23.04 15.21
N LEU A 483 -20.45 -22.38 14.73
CA LEU A 483 -19.44 -23.02 13.89
C LEU A 483 -18.86 -24.26 14.57
N GLN A 484 -18.82 -25.38 13.85
CA GLN A 484 -18.32 -26.70 14.30
C GLN A 484 -19.07 -27.36 15.47
N VAL A 485 -20.14 -26.75 15.98
CA VAL A 485 -20.99 -27.36 17.02
C VAL A 485 -22.04 -28.27 16.37
N PRO A 486 -22.31 -29.47 16.94
CA PRO A 486 -23.15 -30.48 16.28
C PRO A 486 -24.63 -30.09 16.12
N TYR A 487 -25.15 -29.22 16.99
CA TYR A 487 -26.55 -28.80 16.97
C TYR A 487 -26.67 -27.26 16.95
N PRO A 488 -27.67 -26.71 16.25
CA PRO A 488 -28.00 -25.29 16.37
C PRO A 488 -28.46 -24.93 17.79
N VAL A 489 -28.31 -23.67 18.16
CA VAL A 489 -28.77 -23.14 19.46
C VAL A 489 -29.98 -22.23 19.26
N LYS A 490 -31.00 -22.39 20.10
CA LYS A 490 -32.23 -21.59 20.10
C LYS A 490 -32.28 -20.73 21.35
N ALA A 491 -32.44 -19.41 21.19
CA ALA A 491 -32.60 -18.50 22.31
C ALA A 491 -33.98 -18.68 22.96
N VAL A 492 -33.99 -18.90 24.27
CA VAL A 492 -35.19 -19.08 25.11
C VAL A 492 -35.56 -17.77 25.79
N SER A 493 -34.58 -17.11 26.41
CA SER A 493 -34.76 -15.82 27.10
C SER A 493 -33.44 -15.06 27.14
N PHE A 494 -33.46 -13.83 27.60
CA PHE A 494 -32.27 -13.02 27.79
C PHE A 494 -32.46 -12.08 28.99
N THR A 495 -31.34 -11.61 29.54
CA THR A 495 -31.30 -10.65 30.64
C THR A 495 -30.55 -9.40 30.21
N LYS A 496 -30.99 -8.26 30.74
CA LYS A 496 -30.43 -6.94 30.44
C LYS A 496 -29.89 -6.27 31.68
N ASP A 497 -28.88 -5.44 31.47
CA ASP A 497 -28.47 -4.38 32.38
C ASP A 497 -28.70 -3.04 31.67
N GLY A 498 -29.68 -2.27 32.14
CA GLY A 498 -30.25 -1.14 31.40
C GLY A 498 -30.76 -1.59 30.01
N ASP A 499 -30.27 -0.92 28.96
CA ASP A 499 -30.60 -1.27 27.57
C ASP A 499 -29.70 -2.36 26.97
N LYS A 500 -28.65 -2.79 27.68
CA LYS A 500 -27.64 -3.71 27.16
C LYS A 500 -27.98 -5.16 27.52
N VAL A 501 -28.08 -6.03 26.52
CA VAL A 501 -28.20 -7.48 26.74
C VAL A 501 -26.89 -8.02 27.30
N ILE A 502 -26.95 -8.62 28.48
CA ILE A 502 -25.77 -9.15 29.19
C ILE A 502 -25.67 -10.68 29.14
N GLU A 503 -26.81 -11.37 29.07
CA GLU A 503 -26.87 -12.83 29.03
C GLU A 503 -28.04 -13.30 28.17
N ILE A 504 -27.81 -14.36 27.39
CA ILE A 504 -28.83 -15.06 26.62
C ILE A 504 -28.89 -16.50 27.12
N LYS A 505 -30.09 -16.97 27.48
CA LYS A 505 -30.34 -18.38 27.77
C LYS A 505 -30.79 -19.08 26.52
N ALA A 506 -30.16 -20.20 26.19
CA ALA A 506 -30.42 -20.97 24.99
C ALA A 506 -30.50 -22.47 25.29
N VAL A 507 -31.02 -23.23 24.34
CA VAL A 507 -31.02 -24.70 24.34
C VAL A 507 -30.65 -25.21 22.96
N PHE A 508 -30.18 -26.45 22.85
CA PHE A 508 -29.94 -27.06 21.55
C PHE A 508 -31.26 -27.34 20.81
N ASP A 509 -31.31 -26.93 19.54
CA ASP A 509 -32.40 -27.26 18.63
C ASP A 509 -32.13 -28.60 17.93
N LYS A 510 -32.58 -29.68 18.57
CA LYS A 510 -32.44 -31.06 18.06
C LYS A 510 -33.55 -31.45 17.07
N SER A 511 -34.32 -30.49 16.54
CA SER A 511 -35.41 -30.76 15.59
C SER A 511 -34.94 -31.24 14.20
N GLY A 512 -33.63 -31.19 13.93
CA GLY A 512 -33.03 -31.59 12.65
C GLY A 512 -33.12 -30.52 11.55
N LYS A 513 -33.72 -29.36 11.83
CA LYS A 513 -33.77 -28.25 10.87
C LYS A 513 -32.40 -27.60 10.74
N LYS A 514 -31.89 -27.53 9.51
CA LYS A 514 -30.64 -26.83 9.22
C LYS A 514 -30.78 -25.32 9.50
N PRO A 515 -29.86 -24.69 10.24
CA PRO A 515 -29.92 -23.27 10.53
C PRO A 515 -29.66 -22.45 9.26
N LYS A 516 -30.19 -21.23 9.21
CA LYS A 516 -30.02 -20.32 8.05
C LYS A 516 -28.56 -19.85 7.89
N THR A 517 -27.82 -19.78 9.00
CA THR A 517 -26.41 -19.36 9.01
C THR A 517 -25.68 -19.94 10.23
N TYR A 518 -24.36 -19.85 10.20
CA TYR A 518 -23.47 -20.20 11.30
C TYR A 518 -22.69 -18.97 11.76
N ILE A 519 -22.65 -18.74 13.07
CA ILE A 519 -21.89 -17.65 13.69
C ILE A 519 -20.66 -18.23 14.41
N HIS A 520 -19.62 -17.40 14.51
CA HIS A 520 -18.45 -17.74 15.34
C HIS A 520 -18.80 -17.50 16.81
N TRP A 521 -18.03 -18.14 17.69
CA TRP A 521 -18.21 -18.09 19.14
C TRP A 521 -16.88 -18.40 19.81
N VAL A 522 -16.75 -18.10 21.09
CA VAL A 522 -15.61 -18.52 21.90
C VAL A 522 -16.09 -19.07 23.25
N PRO A 523 -15.48 -20.11 23.82
CA PRO A 523 -15.93 -20.70 25.07
C PRO A 523 -15.63 -19.82 26.29
N GLU A 524 -16.34 -20.06 27.40
CA GLU A 524 -15.91 -19.56 28.71
C GLU A 524 -14.49 -20.02 29.05
N GLY A 525 -13.67 -19.10 29.59
CA GLY A 525 -12.23 -19.29 29.79
C GLY A 525 -11.36 -18.85 28.61
N SER A 526 -11.95 -18.35 27.51
CA SER A 526 -11.20 -17.75 26.39
C SER A 526 -10.38 -16.53 26.83
N ARG A 527 -9.24 -16.30 26.18
CA ARG A 527 -8.34 -15.19 26.53
C ARG A 527 -8.97 -13.86 26.14
N GLY A 528 -8.92 -12.90 27.06
CA GLY A 528 -9.26 -11.50 26.80
C GLY A 528 -8.15 -10.79 26.03
N VAL A 529 -8.51 -10.01 25.02
CA VAL A 529 -7.61 -9.27 24.14
C VAL A 529 -8.16 -7.87 23.83
N GLU A 530 -7.28 -6.91 23.58
CA GLU A 530 -7.65 -5.61 23.00
C GLU A 530 -7.60 -5.73 21.47
N VAL A 531 -8.65 -5.34 20.76
CA VAL A 531 -8.68 -5.32 19.30
C VAL A 531 -8.81 -3.89 18.78
N ARG A 532 -7.98 -3.53 17.80
CA ARG A 532 -8.00 -2.23 17.12
C ARG A 532 -8.37 -2.40 15.66
N LEU A 533 -9.49 -1.80 15.25
CA LEU A 533 -9.93 -1.77 13.86
C LEU A 533 -9.50 -0.45 13.21
N HIS A 534 -8.52 -0.53 12.31
CA HIS A 534 -7.97 0.62 11.59
C HIS A 534 -8.71 0.87 10.28
N ASN A 535 -9.63 1.84 10.25
CA ASN A 535 -10.35 2.30 9.06
C ASN A 535 -9.56 3.38 8.30
N PRO A 536 -9.95 3.76 7.06
CA PRO A 536 -9.27 4.83 6.32
C PRO A 536 -9.15 6.11 7.15
N LEU A 537 -7.93 6.67 7.20
CA LEU A 537 -7.64 7.90 7.95
C LEU A 537 -8.34 9.12 7.36
N PHE A 538 -8.57 9.12 6.04
CA PHE A 538 -9.21 10.19 5.30
C PHE A 538 -10.55 9.74 4.72
N LYS A 539 -11.48 10.69 4.59
CA LYS A 539 -12.82 10.47 4.02
C LYS A 539 -12.80 10.42 2.50
N SER A 540 -11.89 11.16 1.85
CA SER A 540 -11.84 11.27 0.39
C SER A 540 -10.62 10.58 -0.22
N GLU A 541 -10.68 10.31 -1.53
CA GLU A 541 -9.52 9.82 -2.29
C GLU A 541 -8.43 10.88 -2.49
N LYS A 542 -8.74 12.16 -2.32
CA LYS A 542 -7.82 13.29 -2.52
C LYS A 542 -7.85 14.22 -1.31
N PRO A 543 -7.34 13.77 -0.14
CA PRO A 543 -7.38 14.57 1.08
C PRO A 543 -6.68 15.92 0.92
N GLU A 544 -5.68 16.02 0.04
CA GLU A 544 -4.97 17.27 -0.22
C GLU A 544 -5.83 18.37 -0.86
N SER A 545 -6.95 17.99 -1.50
CA SER A 545 -7.87 18.91 -2.16
C SER A 545 -9.05 19.32 -1.27
N ALA A 546 -9.06 18.91 0.00
CA ALA A 546 -10.12 19.26 0.93
C ALA A 546 -10.11 20.76 1.27
N GLU A 547 -11.30 21.35 1.33
CA GLU A 547 -11.48 22.74 1.70
C GLU A 547 -10.99 23.01 3.13
N GLY A 548 -10.17 24.06 3.30
CA GLY A 548 -9.50 24.36 4.58
C GLY A 548 -8.30 23.47 4.90
N GLY A 549 -7.87 22.60 3.99
CA GLY A 549 -6.68 21.77 4.10
C GLY A 549 -6.97 20.33 4.52
N PHE A 550 -5.96 19.46 4.37
CA PHE A 550 -6.14 18.01 4.47
C PHE A 550 -6.62 17.49 5.84
N LEU A 551 -6.42 18.27 6.91
CA LEU A 551 -6.89 17.90 8.26
C LEU A 551 -8.42 17.87 8.35
N ASN A 552 -9.11 18.68 7.53
CA ASN A 552 -10.58 18.68 7.49
C ASN A 552 -11.14 17.41 6.82
N ASP A 553 -10.31 16.63 6.15
CA ASP A 553 -10.69 15.38 5.52
C ASP A 553 -10.49 14.15 6.41
N LEU A 554 -10.08 14.33 7.66
CA LEU A 554 -9.90 13.21 8.60
C LEU A 554 -11.23 12.49 8.89
N SER A 555 -11.12 11.18 9.04
CA SER A 555 -12.23 10.30 9.46
C SER A 555 -12.27 10.17 10.97
N GLU A 556 -13.42 10.47 11.57
CA GLU A 556 -13.66 10.35 13.02
C GLU A 556 -13.59 8.90 13.50
N ASN A 557 -13.95 7.94 12.63
CA ASN A 557 -13.95 6.52 12.94
C ASN A 557 -12.70 5.81 12.38
N SER A 558 -11.58 6.51 12.22
CA SER A 558 -10.34 5.92 11.65
C SER A 558 -9.72 4.82 12.53
N GLU A 559 -10.02 4.81 13.82
CA GLU A 559 -9.62 3.75 14.75
C GLU A 559 -10.78 3.43 15.72
N GLU A 560 -11.17 2.16 15.81
CA GLU A 560 -12.13 1.67 16.81
C GLU A 560 -11.43 0.65 17.72
N VAL A 561 -11.59 0.81 19.04
CA VAL A 561 -10.92 -0.04 20.04
C VAL A 561 -11.95 -0.87 20.82
N TYR A 562 -11.74 -2.19 20.85
CA TYR A 562 -12.54 -3.18 21.58
C TYR A 562 -11.66 -3.77 22.70
N PRO A 563 -11.71 -3.23 23.93
CA PRO A 563 -10.77 -3.57 25.01
C PRO A 563 -11.06 -4.92 25.69
N SER A 564 -12.21 -5.52 25.41
CA SER A 564 -12.69 -6.74 26.07
C SER A 564 -13.10 -7.82 25.07
N ALA A 565 -12.46 -7.82 23.90
CA ALA A 565 -12.64 -8.87 22.92
C ALA A 565 -12.09 -10.21 23.47
N MET A 566 -12.56 -11.33 22.91
CA MET A 566 -12.16 -12.67 23.36
C MET A 566 -11.77 -13.54 22.17
N ILE A 567 -10.66 -14.26 22.29
CA ILE A 567 -10.12 -15.14 21.25
C ILE A 567 -10.01 -16.59 21.72
N GLU A 568 -10.23 -17.54 20.81
CA GLU A 568 -10.14 -18.97 21.10
C GLU A 568 -8.71 -19.49 21.37
N SER A 569 -8.61 -20.70 21.92
CA SER A 569 -7.36 -21.37 22.32
C SER A 569 -6.38 -21.64 21.17
N GLY A 570 -6.87 -21.78 19.93
CA GLY A 570 -6.04 -21.99 18.75
C GLY A 570 -5.03 -20.86 18.51
N PHE A 571 -5.25 -19.68 19.09
CA PHE A 571 -4.32 -18.56 19.04
C PHE A 571 -2.92 -18.90 19.55
N GLU A 572 -2.79 -19.71 20.61
CA GLU A 572 -1.48 -20.07 21.16
C GLU A 572 -0.66 -20.90 20.17
N GLU A 573 -1.32 -21.79 19.43
CA GLU A 573 -0.66 -22.58 18.39
C GLU A 573 -0.27 -21.69 17.19
N VAL A 574 -1.14 -20.77 16.78
CA VAL A 574 -0.81 -19.79 15.73
C VAL A 574 0.39 -18.95 16.12
N LYS A 575 0.44 -18.44 17.36
CA LYS A 575 1.58 -17.70 17.93
C LYS A 575 2.85 -18.56 17.94
N ALA A 576 2.76 -19.82 18.37
CA ALA A 576 3.92 -20.72 18.46
C ALA A 576 4.47 -21.17 17.10
N ARG A 577 3.66 -21.12 16.05
CA ARG A 577 4.01 -21.53 14.67
C ARG A 577 4.28 -20.35 13.73
N ALA A 578 4.11 -19.11 14.20
CA ALA A 578 4.43 -17.92 13.43
C ALA A 578 5.91 -17.94 12.96
N PRO A 579 6.23 -17.32 11.80
CA PRO A 579 5.40 -16.38 11.03
C PRO A 579 4.32 -17.05 10.16
N TRP A 580 3.21 -16.32 9.95
CA TRP A 580 2.14 -16.72 9.03
C TRP A 580 1.89 -15.65 7.96
N PRO A 581 2.00 -15.96 6.66
CA PRO A 581 2.81 -17.07 6.15
C PRO A 581 4.29 -16.88 6.46
N GLU A 582 5.08 -17.93 6.26
CA GLU A 582 6.50 -17.77 5.96
C GLU A 582 6.62 -16.96 4.66
N ALA A 583 7.21 -15.77 4.76
CA ALA A 583 7.35 -14.83 3.66
C ALA A 583 8.80 -14.37 3.55
N ALA A 584 9.15 -13.72 2.43
CA ALA A 584 10.48 -13.14 2.27
C ALA A 584 10.75 -12.10 3.37
N GLY A 585 11.88 -12.22 4.08
CA GLY A 585 12.20 -11.39 5.26
C GLY A 585 11.56 -11.86 6.57
N GLU A 586 10.65 -12.83 6.51
CA GLU A 586 10.01 -13.53 7.61
C GLU A 586 10.13 -15.05 7.38
N ASP A 587 11.35 -15.51 7.03
CA ASP A 587 11.63 -16.84 6.49
C ASP A 587 12.08 -17.84 7.57
N GLY A 588 11.14 -18.19 8.45
CA GLY A 588 11.28 -19.28 9.42
C GLY A 588 10.87 -18.89 10.84
N LYS A 589 10.67 -19.91 11.68
CA LYS A 589 10.24 -19.74 13.07
C LYS A 589 11.17 -18.80 13.84
N GLY A 590 10.62 -17.75 14.43
CA GLY A 590 11.37 -16.72 15.17
C GLY A 590 12.02 -15.63 14.30
N LYS A 591 11.92 -15.74 12.96
CA LYS A 591 12.26 -14.66 12.04
C LYS A 591 11.01 -13.87 11.66
N GLY A 592 10.70 -12.88 12.48
CA GLY A 592 9.52 -12.02 12.36
C GLY A 592 9.16 -11.44 13.73
N GLY A 593 8.68 -10.21 13.79
CA GLY A 593 8.16 -9.64 15.04
C GLY A 593 6.77 -10.17 15.36
N LEU A 594 6.14 -9.65 16.41
CA LEU A 594 4.78 -10.03 16.79
C LEU A 594 3.77 -9.78 15.64
N GLU A 595 4.04 -8.81 14.78
CA GLU A 595 3.24 -8.49 13.59
C GLU A 595 3.17 -9.63 12.55
N SER A 596 4.02 -10.65 12.69
CA SER A 596 4.02 -11.86 11.88
C SER A 596 3.05 -12.95 12.35
N ILE A 597 2.44 -12.77 13.54
CA ILE A 597 1.40 -13.66 14.07
C ILE A 597 0.06 -13.26 13.44
N ARG A 598 -0.18 -13.74 12.22
CA ARG A 598 -1.36 -13.36 11.43
C ARG A 598 -2.39 -14.47 11.34
N PHE A 599 -3.66 -14.08 11.34
CA PHE A 599 -4.78 -15.01 11.17
C PHE A 599 -6.01 -14.29 10.61
N GLN A 600 -6.95 -15.05 10.07
CA GLN A 600 -8.28 -14.58 9.76
C GLN A 600 -9.18 -14.78 10.98
N ALA A 601 -9.68 -13.70 11.57
CA ALA A 601 -10.80 -13.76 12.50
C ALA A 601 -12.09 -13.98 11.71
N MET A 602 -12.68 -15.17 11.84
CA MET A 602 -13.79 -15.61 11.00
C MET A 602 -14.99 -14.65 11.09
N ARG A 603 -15.49 -14.19 9.93
CA ARG A 603 -16.57 -13.19 9.78
C ARG A 603 -16.22 -11.79 10.30
N VAL A 604 -15.01 -11.55 10.80
CA VAL A 604 -14.57 -10.26 11.33
C VAL A 604 -13.60 -9.60 10.34
N ALA A 605 -12.34 -10.02 10.33
CA ALA A 605 -11.26 -9.41 9.53
C ALA A 605 -10.00 -10.29 9.50
N TYR A 606 -8.98 -9.84 8.78
CA TYR A 606 -7.62 -10.35 8.97
C TYR A 606 -6.93 -9.56 10.07
N MET A 607 -6.28 -10.27 10.98
CA MET A 607 -5.74 -9.73 12.22
C MET A 607 -4.26 -10.10 12.38
N THR A 608 -3.53 -9.27 13.13
CA THR A 608 -2.19 -9.57 13.63
C THR A 608 -2.06 -9.15 15.08
N VAL A 609 -0.98 -9.56 15.75
CA VAL A 609 -0.58 -9.02 17.05
C VAL A 609 0.17 -7.69 16.84
N ASP A 610 -0.16 -6.66 17.61
CA ASP A 610 0.53 -5.37 17.57
C ASP A 610 1.96 -5.53 18.11
N SER A 611 2.95 -5.04 17.35
CA SER A 611 4.35 -5.25 17.66
C SER A 611 4.95 -4.30 18.69
N VAL A 612 4.19 -3.31 19.15
CA VAL A 612 4.68 -2.26 20.06
C VAL A 612 3.97 -2.33 21.41
N ASP A 613 2.65 -2.48 21.40
CA ASP A 613 1.81 -2.38 22.60
C ASP A 613 1.41 -3.75 23.17
N SER A 614 1.67 -4.84 22.45
CA SER A 614 1.37 -6.19 22.94
C SER A 614 2.49 -6.73 23.83
N THR A 615 2.10 -7.35 24.94
CA THR A 615 2.97 -8.11 25.84
C THR A 615 2.40 -9.51 26.05
N ASP A 616 3.08 -10.38 26.81
CA ASP A 616 2.54 -11.72 27.11
C ASP A 616 1.28 -11.67 28.00
N ASP A 617 1.18 -10.66 28.88
CA ASP A 617 0.01 -10.45 29.76
C ASP A 617 -1.11 -9.65 29.10
N LYS A 618 -0.77 -8.77 28.14
CA LYS A 618 -1.73 -7.92 27.43
C LYS A 618 -1.56 -8.10 25.93
N ILE A 619 -2.42 -8.93 25.34
CA ILE A 619 -2.45 -9.11 23.89
C ILE A 619 -3.25 -7.98 23.23
N VAL A 620 -2.61 -7.28 22.31
CA VAL A 620 -3.23 -6.26 21.45
C VAL A 620 -3.23 -6.76 20.02
N LEU A 621 -4.38 -6.72 19.35
CA LEU A 621 -4.57 -7.19 17.99
C LEU A 621 -4.91 -6.03 17.05
N ASN A 622 -4.22 -5.91 15.93
CA ASN A 622 -4.52 -4.95 14.87
C ASN A 622 -5.28 -5.62 13.74
N ARG A 623 -6.29 -4.92 13.20
CA ARG A 623 -6.87 -5.26 11.91
C ARG A 623 -5.88 -4.95 10.79
N ILE A 624 -5.48 -5.98 10.05
CA ILE A 624 -4.70 -5.85 8.82
C ILE A 624 -5.61 -5.30 7.71
N VAL A 625 -6.70 -6.01 7.41
CA VAL A 625 -7.68 -5.62 6.37
C VAL A 625 -9.03 -6.28 6.66
N SER A 626 -10.12 -5.62 6.29
CA SER A 626 -11.48 -6.20 6.39
C SER A 626 -11.64 -7.43 5.49
N LEU A 627 -12.62 -8.28 5.80
CA LEU A 627 -13.11 -9.27 4.84
C LEU A 627 -13.75 -8.56 3.63
N LYS A 628 -14.06 -9.32 2.57
CA LYS A 628 -14.72 -8.73 1.40
C LYS A 628 -16.09 -8.20 1.83
N GLU A 629 -16.32 -6.90 1.69
CA GLU A 629 -17.64 -6.31 1.91
C GLU A 629 -18.58 -6.69 0.77
N ASP A 630 -19.82 -7.04 1.11
CA ASP A 630 -20.89 -7.18 0.12
C ASP A 630 -21.20 -5.77 -0.43
N GLU A 631 -21.16 -5.60 -1.76
CA GLU A 631 -21.61 -4.37 -2.42
C GLU A 631 -23.04 -4.05 -1.97
N GLY A 632 -23.20 -2.99 -1.16
CA GLY A 632 -24.49 -2.57 -0.60
C GLY A 632 -24.54 -2.39 0.92
N LYS A 633 -23.46 -2.70 1.66
CA LYS A 633 -23.35 -2.46 3.12
C LYS A 633 -22.34 -1.37 3.48
N SER A 634 -22.26 -0.31 2.69
CA SER A 634 -21.72 0.97 3.18
C SER A 634 -22.73 1.49 4.21
N LYS A 635 -22.36 1.50 5.49
CA LYS A 635 -23.12 2.22 6.52
C LYS A 635 -22.87 3.70 6.42
#